data_AF-A0A6A3D671-F1
#
_entry.id   AF-A0A6A3D671-F1
#
_cell.length_a   1.000
_cell.length_b   1.000
_cell.length_c   1.000
_cell.angle_alpha   90.00
_cell.angle_beta   90.00
_cell.angle_gamma   90.00
#
_symmetry.space_group_name_H-M   'P 1'
#
loop_
_entity.id
_entity.type
_entity.pdbx_description
1 polymer ?
#
loop_
_entity_poly.entity_id
_entity_poly.type
_entity_poly.pdbx_seq_one_letter_code
_entity_poly.pdbx_strand_id
1 'polypeptide(L)'
;MGWVSLLQSDYIRTADVIVRGVSGYSTEWFLKYVMPTIEDEISSSAYAVPSLITIFLGTNDGVLVNGSNPEMHVPISEYKENLIKNVSGFQNAAPEADILLITPPHVGDGAGIQHASERNDMKRDSSTAPMP
;
A
#
# COMPACT_ATOMS: atom_id res chain seq x y z
N MET A 1 -3.19 -0.58 17.60
CA MET A 1 -4.08 0.31 16.81
C MET A 1 -3.25 0.97 15.73
N GLY A 2 -3.74 1.00 14.49
CA GLY A 2 -3.07 1.71 13.39
C GLY A 2 -3.45 3.19 13.36
N TRP A 3 -2.69 4.00 12.62
CA TRP A 3 -2.91 5.45 12.53
C TRP A 3 -4.31 5.80 11.99
N VAL A 4 -4.86 5.01 11.06
CA VAL A 4 -6.19 5.22 10.49
C VAL A 4 -7.29 5.08 11.56
N SER A 5 -7.13 4.15 12.50
CA SER A 5 -8.09 3.98 13.60
C SER A 5 -8.05 5.16 14.58
N LEU A 6 -6.87 5.76 14.78
CA LEU A 6 -6.74 6.99 15.57
C LEU A 6 -7.42 8.16 14.85
N LEU A 7 -7.18 8.29 13.54
CA LEU A 7 -7.84 9.31 12.71
C LEU A 7 -9.38 9.15 12.74
N GLN A 8 -9.89 7.93 12.62
CA GLN A 8 -11.33 7.65 12.75
C GLN A 8 -11.89 8.07 14.12
N SER A 9 -11.13 7.84 15.19
CA SER A 9 -11.52 8.24 16.54
C SER A 9 -11.57 9.76 16.69
N ASP A 10 -10.56 10.46 16.16
CA ASP A 10 -10.44 11.92 16.27
C ASP A 10 -11.52 12.65 15.47
N TYR A 11 -11.95 12.08 14.34
CA TYR A 11 -12.95 12.66 13.44
C TYR A 11 -14.37 12.12 13.66
N ILE A 12 -14.61 11.38 14.74
CA ILE A 12 -15.93 10.82 15.04
C ILE A 12 -17.01 11.91 15.01
N ARG A 13 -18.10 11.67 14.27
CA ARG A 13 -19.21 12.61 14.05
C ARG A 13 -18.88 13.90 13.27
N THR A 14 -17.68 14.03 12.71
CA THR A 14 -17.28 15.18 11.89
C THR A 14 -16.96 14.81 10.45
N ALA A 15 -16.36 13.65 10.22
CA ALA A 15 -16.06 13.15 8.89
C ALA A 15 -16.09 11.62 8.88
N ASP A 16 -16.43 11.06 7.72
CA ASP A 16 -16.28 9.63 7.45
C ASP A 16 -14.87 9.34 6.96
N VAL A 17 -14.19 8.38 7.58
CA VAL A 17 -12.87 7.92 7.15
C VAL A 17 -13.02 6.51 6.58
N ILE A 18 -12.81 6.39 5.27
CA ILE A 18 -12.96 5.15 4.50
C ILE A 18 -11.59 4.53 4.27
N VAL A 19 -11.42 3.26 4.62
CA VAL A 19 -10.14 2.54 4.49
C VAL A 19 -10.16 1.64 3.26
N ARG A 20 -9.12 1.77 2.42
CA ARG A 20 -8.90 0.96 1.21
C ARG A 20 -7.50 0.31 1.15
N GLY A 21 -6.79 0.30 2.28
CA GLY A 21 -5.48 -0.32 2.39
C GLY A 21 -5.56 -1.84 2.33
N VAL A 22 -4.72 -2.45 1.48
CA VAL A 22 -4.58 -3.91 1.39
C VAL A 22 -3.15 -4.29 1.75
N SER A 23 -3.00 -5.19 2.72
CA SER A 23 -1.69 -5.63 3.19
C SER A 23 -0.93 -6.35 2.07
N GLY A 24 0.36 -6.06 1.92
CA GLY A 24 1.24 -6.69 0.93
C GLY A 24 1.10 -6.15 -0.50
N TYR A 25 0.31 -5.09 -0.73
CA TYR A 25 0.20 -4.52 -2.08
C TYR A 25 1.34 -3.54 -2.37
N SER A 26 1.99 -3.71 -3.51
CA SER A 26 2.90 -2.74 -4.11
C SER A 26 2.11 -1.63 -4.83
N THR A 27 2.79 -0.59 -5.31
CA THR A 27 2.15 0.43 -6.14
C THR A 27 1.56 -0.14 -7.43
N GLU A 28 2.17 -1.18 -7.99
CA GLU A 28 1.70 -1.86 -9.19
C GLU A 28 0.38 -2.59 -8.92
N TRP A 29 0.32 -3.38 -7.85
CA TRP A 29 -0.88 -4.15 -7.52
C TRP A 29 -2.04 -3.25 -7.11
N PHE A 30 -1.75 -2.13 -6.44
CA PHE A 30 -2.79 -1.15 -6.13
C PHE A 30 -3.42 -0.59 -7.40
N LEU A 31 -2.63 -0.18 -8.38
CA LEU A 31 -3.14 0.30 -9.68
C LEU A 31 -3.97 -0.75 -10.40
N LYS A 32 -3.51 -2.00 -10.38
CA LYS A 32 -4.15 -3.07 -11.14
C LYS A 32 -5.46 -3.57 -10.53
N TYR A 33 -5.53 -3.64 -9.20
CA TYR A 33 -6.60 -4.36 -8.51
C TYR A 33 -7.47 -3.50 -7.61
N VAL A 34 -6.98 -2.34 -7.15
CA VAL A 34 -7.69 -1.50 -6.17
C VAL A 34 -8.22 -0.22 -6.83
N MET A 35 -7.38 0.45 -7.63
CA MET A 35 -7.77 1.72 -8.27
C MET A 35 -9.07 1.62 -9.08
N PRO A 36 -9.30 0.60 -9.94
CA PRO A 36 -10.52 0.54 -10.74
C PRO A 36 -11.79 0.45 -9.87
N THR A 37 -11.71 -0.23 -8.73
CA THR A 37 -12.83 -0.32 -7.78
C THR A 37 -13.09 1.02 -7.10
N ILE A 38 -12.05 1.76 -6.71
CA ILE A 38 -12.24 3.07 -6.07
C ILE A 38 -12.80 4.09 -7.09
N GLU A 39 -12.32 4.07 -8.33
CA GLU A 39 -12.85 4.92 -9.40
C GLU A 39 -14.35 4.64 -9.66
N ASP A 40 -14.74 3.36 -9.68
CA ASP A 40 -16.15 2.96 -9.79
C ASP A 40 -16.99 3.41 -8.58
N GLU A 41 -16.47 3.24 -7.36
CA GLU A 41 -17.16 3.68 -6.14
C GLU A 41 -17.38 5.21 -6.10
N ILE A 42 -16.38 6.00 -6.50
CA ILE A 42 -16.49 7.46 -6.55
C ILE A 42 -17.47 7.87 -7.65
N SER A 43 -17.36 7.31 -8.85
CA SER A 43 -18.21 7.68 -10.00
C SER A 43 -19.67 7.23 -9.82
N SER A 44 -19.91 6.11 -9.16
CA SER A 44 -21.25 5.61 -8.80
C SER A 44 -21.87 6.32 -7.59
N SER A 45 -21.13 7.24 -6.95
CA SER A 45 -21.56 7.91 -5.71
C SER A 45 -21.93 6.92 -4.60
N ALA A 46 -21.18 5.81 -4.49
CA ALA A 46 -21.34 4.82 -3.42
C ALA A 46 -21.14 5.45 -2.03
N TYR A 47 -20.41 6.57 -1.97
CA TYR A 47 -20.26 7.47 -0.84
C TYR A 47 -20.08 8.91 -1.33
N ALA A 48 -20.11 9.86 -0.39
CA ALA A 48 -19.82 11.25 -0.68
C ALA A 48 -18.40 11.41 -1.25
N VAL A 49 -18.24 12.25 -2.26
CA VAL A 49 -16.93 12.52 -2.88
C VAL A 49 -15.94 12.93 -1.79
N PRO A 50 -14.75 12.30 -1.72
CA PRO A 50 -13.77 12.59 -0.67
C PRO A 50 -13.33 14.05 -0.70
N SER A 51 -13.17 14.68 0.47
CA SER A 51 -12.50 15.98 0.58
C SER A 51 -10.98 15.85 0.70
N LEU A 52 -10.49 14.70 1.18
CA LEU A 52 -9.08 14.40 1.34
C LEU A 52 -8.81 12.93 1.00
N ILE A 53 -7.78 12.68 0.20
CA ILE A 53 -7.29 11.34 -0.15
C ILE A 53 -5.85 11.21 0.33
N THR A 54 -5.58 10.21 1.17
CA THR A 54 -4.23 9.90 1.63
C THR A 54 -3.67 8.69 0.89
N ILE A 55 -2.52 8.86 0.23
CA ILE A 55 -1.82 7.77 -0.47
C ILE A 55 -0.57 7.42 0.34
N PHE A 56 -0.50 6.18 0.82
CA PHE A 56 0.64 5.69 1.59
C PHE A 56 1.09 4.30 1.08
N LEU A 57 1.83 4.32 -0.03
CA LEU A 57 2.33 3.15 -0.75
C LEU A 57 3.86 3.23 -0.90
N GLY A 58 4.52 2.12 -1.23
CA GLY A 58 5.95 2.08 -1.53
C GLY A 58 6.81 1.25 -0.58
N THR A 59 6.30 0.88 0.60
CA THR A 59 7.06 0.02 1.53
C THR A 59 7.32 -1.37 0.94
N ASN A 60 6.34 -1.94 0.25
CA ASN A 60 6.42 -3.28 -0.35
C ASN A 60 7.25 -3.28 -1.64
N ASP A 61 7.18 -2.19 -2.39
CA ASP A 61 7.95 -1.94 -3.61
C ASP A 61 9.47 -2.06 -3.37
N GLY A 62 9.92 -1.62 -2.19
CA GLY A 62 11.32 -1.67 -1.77
C GLY A 62 11.82 -3.04 -1.30
N VAL A 63 11.01 -4.11 -1.36
CA VAL A 63 11.47 -5.46 -1.02
C VAL A 63 12.58 -5.89 -1.96
N LEU A 64 13.61 -6.57 -1.44
CA LEU A 64 14.72 -7.07 -2.23
C LEU A 64 14.27 -8.19 -3.20
N VAL A 65 14.80 -8.18 -4.42
CA VAL A 65 14.54 -9.19 -5.46
C VAL A 65 14.97 -10.60 -5.04
N ASN A 66 15.93 -10.71 -4.11
CA ASN A 66 16.38 -11.96 -3.51
C ASN A 66 15.85 -12.18 -2.07
N GLY A 67 14.88 -11.37 -1.64
CA GLY A 67 14.28 -11.43 -0.32
C GLY A 67 13.18 -12.50 -0.18
N SER A 68 12.42 -12.43 0.91
CA SER A 68 11.37 -13.41 1.21
C SER A 68 10.11 -13.27 0.35
N ASN A 69 9.88 -12.10 -0.24
CA ASN A 69 8.67 -11.77 -1.02
C ASN A 69 9.03 -10.98 -2.29
N PRO A 70 9.84 -11.54 -3.19
CA PRO A 70 10.36 -10.84 -4.36
C PRO A 70 9.27 -10.37 -5.34
N GLU A 71 8.08 -10.98 -5.30
CA GLU A 71 6.90 -10.62 -6.10
C GLU A 71 6.34 -9.23 -5.81
N MET A 72 6.67 -8.64 -4.66
CA MET A 72 6.26 -7.27 -4.31
C MET A 72 7.24 -6.21 -4.83
N HIS A 73 8.43 -6.61 -5.27
CA HIS A 73 9.46 -5.68 -5.72
C HIS A 73 8.99 -4.88 -6.94
N VAL A 74 9.15 -3.56 -6.88
CA VAL A 74 8.91 -2.67 -8.01
C VAL A 74 10.18 -1.83 -8.24
N PRO A 75 10.76 -1.86 -9.45
CA PRO A 75 11.91 -1.03 -9.79
C PRO A 75 11.62 0.46 -9.56
N ILE A 76 12.63 1.24 -9.17
CA ILE A 76 12.45 2.66 -8.81
C ILE A 76 11.82 3.50 -9.92
N SER A 77 12.10 3.20 -11.19
CA SER A 77 11.49 3.86 -12.34
C SER A 77 9.99 3.57 -12.41
N GLU A 78 9.60 2.31 -12.23
CA GLU A 78 8.20 1.88 -12.25
C GLU A 78 7.45 2.40 -11.03
N TYR A 79 8.07 2.38 -9.84
CA TYR A 79 7.48 2.98 -8.64
C TYR A 79 7.12 4.45 -8.85
N LYS A 80 8.02 5.23 -9.47
CA LYS A 80 7.76 6.64 -9.79
C LYS A 80 6.60 6.79 -10.77
N GLU A 81 6.58 6.00 -11.84
CA GLU A 81 5.47 6.02 -12.81
C GLU A 81 4.15 5.60 -12.19
N ASN A 82 4.18 4.59 -11.32
CA ASN A 82 3.00 4.09 -10.63
C ASN A 82 2.44 5.14 -9.68
N LEU A 83 3.29 5.86 -8.93
CA LEU A 83 2.83 6.97 -8.10
C LEU A 83 2.17 8.08 -8.92
N ILE A 84 2.74 8.44 -10.07
CA ILE A 84 2.14 9.43 -10.98
C ILE A 84 0.76 8.96 -11.42
N LYS A 85 0.64 7.70 -11.88
CA LYS A 85 -0.65 7.12 -12.30
C LYS A 85 -1.67 7.09 -11.16
N ASN A 86 -1.25 6.74 -9.95
CA ASN A 86 -2.12 6.74 -8.77
C ASN A 86 -2.67 8.13 -8.47
N VAL A 87 -1.79 9.13 -8.41
CA VAL A 87 -2.20 10.52 -8.15
C VAL A 87 -3.12 11.03 -9.25
N SER A 88 -2.77 10.83 -10.52
CA SER A 88 -3.60 11.26 -11.64
C SER A 88 -4.96 10.55 -11.69
N GLY A 89 -5.02 9.27 -11.33
CA GLY A 89 -6.29 8.53 -11.20
C GLY A 89 -7.23 9.19 -10.19
N PHE A 90 -6.73 9.51 -9.00
CA PHE A 90 -7.52 10.20 -7.98
C PHE A 90 -7.90 11.63 -8.38
N GLN A 91 -7.00 12.38 -9.01
CA GLN A 91 -7.32 13.72 -9.52
C GLN A 91 -8.45 13.70 -10.56
N ASN A 92 -8.51 12.65 -11.39
CA ASN A 92 -9.57 12.49 -12.37
C ASN A 92 -10.88 12.04 -11.73
N ALA A 93 -10.82 11.11 -10.77
CA ALA A 93 -12.00 10.56 -10.11
C ALA A 93 -12.64 11.54 -9.12
N ALA A 94 -11.83 12.31 -8.40
CA ALA A 94 -12.27 13.29 -7.41
C ALA A 94 -11.51 14.62 -7.58
N PRO A 95 -11.88 15.45 -8.57
CA PRO A 95 -11.14 16.68 -8.92
C PRO A 95 -11.06 17.73 -7.80
N GLU A 96 -12.03 17.71 -6.88
CA GLU A 96 -12.12 18.66 -5.76
C GLU A 96 -11.44 18.13 -4.47
N ALA A 97 -10.90 16.91 -4.49
CA ALA A 97 -10.26 16.32 -3.32
C ALA A 97 -8.81 16.80 -3.18
N ASP A 98 -8.42 17.17 -1.95
CA ASP A 98 -7.01 17.34 -1.62
C ASP A 98 -6.31 15.97 -1.59
N ILE A 99 -5.05 15.92 -2.03
CA ILE A 99 -4.24 14.68 -2.02
C ILE A 99 -3.03 14.86 -1.11
N LEU A 100 -2.94 14.00 -0.09
CA LEU A 100 -1.77 13.88 0.78
C LEU A 100 -0.99 12.60 0.44
N LEU A 101 0.19 12.77 -0.15
CA LEU A 101 1.14 11.68 -0.37
C LEU A 101 2.04 11.50 0.86
N ILE A 102 1.99 10.33 1.47
CA ILE A 102 2.78 9.97 2.64
C ILE A 102 3.94 9.10 2.17
N THR A 103 5.16 9.51 2.47
CA THR A 103 6.36 8.76 2.07
C THR A 103 6.52 7.48 2.90
N PRO A 104 6.79 6.32 2.27
CA PRO A 104 7.07 5.08 2.98
C PRO A 104 8.28 5.24 3.93
N PRO A 105 8.32 4.52 5.06
CA PRO A 105 9.48 4.51 5.94
C PRO A 105 10.72 4.03 5.19
N HIS A 106 11.89 4.52 5.61
CA HIS A 106 13.17 4.15 4.99
C HIS A 106 13.37 2.63 5.05
N VAL A 107 13.58 2.01 3.89
CA VAL A 107 14.00 0.61 3.82
C VAL A 107 15.50 0.60 4.11
N GLY A 108 15.89 0.33 5.35
CA GLY A 108 17.31 0.27 5.73
C GLY A 108 17.98 -0.98 5.17
N ASP A 109 18.84 -0.80 4.17
CA ASP A 109 19.54 -1.88 3.44
C ASP A 109 20.35 -2.82 4.36
N GLY A 110 20.85 -2.35 5.51
CA GLY A 110 21.71 -3.13 6.39
C GLY A 110 21.00 -4.10 7.34
N ALA A 111 19.87 -3.70 7.92
CA ALA A 111 19.16 -4.53 8.92
C ALA A 111 18.10 -5.44 8.27
N GLY A 112 17.58 -5.08 7.09
CA GLY A 112 16.58 -5.87 6.37
C GLY A 112 17.13 -7.19 5.82
N ILE A 113 18.39 -7.21 5.37
CA ILE A 113 19.04 -8.41 4.82
C ILE A 113 19.21 -9.50 5.89
N GLN A 114 19.62 -9.12 7.10
CA GLN A 114 19.87 -10.05 8.20
C GLN A 114 18.56 -10.72 8.67
N HIS A 115 17.50 -9.93 8.90
CA HIS A 115 16.19 -10.47 9.28
C HIS A 115 15.45 -11.23 8.15
N ALA A 116 15.72 -10.90 6.87
CA ALA A 116 15.19 -11.66 5.73
C ALA A 116 15.87 -13.01 5.59
N SER A 117 17.19 -13.08 5.82
CA SER A 117 17.93 -14.34 5.84
C SER A 117 17.45 -15.28 6.95
N GLU A 118 17.28 -14.76 8.17
CA GLU A 118 16.77 -15.52 9.32
C GLU A 118 15.34 -16.06 9.09
N ARG A 119 14.47 -15.27 8.44
CA ARG A 119 13.11 -15.73 8.09
C ARG A 119 13.07 -16.75 6.97
N ASN A 120 13.95 -16.63 5.97
CA ASN A 120 14.06 -17.62 4.90
C ASN A 120 14.59 -18.95 5.42
N ASP A 121 15.52 -18.93 6.37
CA ASP A 121 16.04 -20.14 7.01
C ASP A 121 14.95 -20.81 7.88
N MET A 122 14.16 -20.05 8.62
CA MET A 122 13.00 -20.59 9.36
C MET A 122 11.93 -21.22 8.44
N LYS A 123 11.63 -20.60 7.28
CA LYS A 123 10.69 -21.18 6.30
C LYS A 123 11.24 -22.49 5.70
N ARG A 124 12.54 -22.55 5.38
CA ARG A 124 13.19 -23.77 4.89
C ARG A 124 13.17 -24.89 5.93
N ASP A 125 13.49 -24.59 7.18
CA ASP A 125 13.52 -25.60 8.26
C ASP A 125 12.11 -26.18 8.51
N SER A 126 11.07 -25.34 8.50
CA SER A 126 9.68 -25.78 8.65
C SER A 126 9.15 -26.66 7.50
N SER A 127 9.78 -26.60 6.31
CA SER A 127 9.41 -27.43 5.15
C SER A 127 10.02 -28.84 5.16
N THR A 128 10.90 -29.14 6.13
CA THR A 128 11.56 -30.45 6.26
C THR A 128 10.94 -31.37 7.32
N ALA A 129 9.91 -30.92 8.04
CA ALA A 129 9.17 -31.76 8.96
C ALA A 129 8.35 -32.80 8.17
N PRO A 130 8.50 -34.12 8.43
CA PRO A 130 7.67 -35.13 7.79
C PRO A 130 6.20 -34.91 8.22
N MET A 131 5.31 -34.79 7.25
CA MET A 131 3.87 -34.66 7.46
C MET A 131 3.34 -35.94 8.15
N PRO A 132 2.46 -35.83 9.18
CA PRO A 132 1.78 -36.98 9.77
C PRO A 132 0.77 -37.63 8.83
#